data_AF-A0A6J8AIT3-F1
#
_entry.id   AF-A0A6J8AIT3-F1
#
_cell.length_a   1.000
_cell.length_b   1.000
_cell.length_c   1.000
_cell.angle_alpha   90.00
_cell.angle_beta   90.00
_cell.angle_gamma   90.00
#
_symmetry.space_group_name_H-M   'P 1'
#
loop_
_entity.id
_entity.type
_entity.pdbx_description
1 polymer ?
#
loop_
_entity_poly.entity_id
_entity_poly.type
_entity_poly.pdbx_seq_one_letter_code
_entity_poly.pdbx_strand_id
1 'polypeptide(L)'
;MNIFYFVCGFLLVTLVDSVSNVSTTPAQTAEAPTTIHPVTTLTPEQECAARNSSCEECLKLAKCLYCKSNGQCTPYPVGKVLPPSSVCKLDHARWGVCWLNFEALIISMGVIGGLIIMVVTVCICCCCCCKDNKKKYAKEDEKWERKKADRKEKANERKAERRAKTDEIRRKYGLMKDDNPYERFENA
;
A
#
# COMPACT_ATOMS: atom_id res chain seq x y z
N MET A 1 -16.31 -4.36 1.38
CA MET A 1 -15.66 -5.34 2.28
C MET A 1 -14.70 -6.22 1.51
N ASN A 2 -15.10 -6.75 0.34
CA ASN A 2 -14.23 -7.52 -0.54
C ASN A 2 -12.98 -6.80 -1.03
N ILE A 3 -13.02 -5.49 -1.31
CA ILE A 3 -11.82 -4.76 -1.76
C ILE A 3 -10.70 -4.75 -0.71
N PHE A 4 -11.03 -4.64 0.58
CA PHE A 4 -10.04 -4.58 1.67
C PHE A 4 -9.43 -5.96 1.96
N TYR A 5 -10.24 -7.02 1.91
CA TYR A 5 -9.73 -8.39 1.98
C TYR A 5 -8.94 -8.79 0.74
N PHE A 6 -9.33 -8.29 -0.44
CA PHE A 6 -8.59 -8.49 -1.67
C PHE A 6 -7.26 -7.74 -1.64
N VAL A 7 -7.21 -6.49 -1.19
CA VAL A 7 -5.95 -5.74 -1.05
C VAL A 7 -5.07 -6.33 0.05
N CYS A 8 -5.62 -6.75 1.19
CA CYS A 8 -4.85 -7.38 2.27
C CYS A 8 -4.36 -8.79 1.87
N GLY A 9 -5.18 -9.56 1.17
CA GLY A 9 -4.81 -10.87 0.62
C GLY A 9 -3.80 -10.74 -0.52
N PHE A 10 -3.96 -9.76 -1.40
CA PHE A 10 -3.04 -9.50 -2.50
C PHE A 10 -1.70 -8.95 -1.99
N LEU A 11 -1.68 -8.09 -0.97
CA LEU A 11 -0.44 -7.66 -0.29
C LEU A 11 0.28 -8.82 0.41
N LEU A 12 -0.45 -9.74 1.04
CA LEU A 12 0.14 -10.93 1.63
C LEU A 12 0.68 -11.88 0.57
N VAL A 13 -0.03 -12.09 -0.54
CA VAL A 13 0.41 -12.95 -1.65
C VAL A 13 1.61 -12.34 -2.38
N THR A 14 1.60 -11.03 -2.69
CA THR A 14 2.73 -10.39 -3.37
C THR A 14 3.98 -10.30 -2.50
N LEU A 15 3.85 -10.22 -1.17
CA LEU A 15 5.00 -10.31 -0.25
C LEU A 15 5.59 -11.73 -0.23
N VAL A 16 4.77 -12.78 -0.28
CA VAL A 16 5.24 -14.17 -0.33
C VAL A 16 5.87 -14.53 -1.69
N ASP A 17 5.33 -13.98 -2.78
CA ASP A 17 5.91 -14.14 -4.13
C ASP A 17 7.23 -13.35 -4.28
N SER A 18 7.36 -12.19 -3.62
CA SER A 18 8.61 -11.40 -3.61
C SER A 18 9.71 -12.05 -2.75
N VAL A 19 9.34 -12.74 -1.67
CA VAL A 19 10.28 -13.56 -0.87
C VAL A 19 10.78 -14.76 -1.67
N SER A 20 9.93 -15.36 -2.52
CA SER A 20 10.30 -16.50 -3.37
C SER A 20 11.20 -16.11 -4.55
N ASN A 21 11.16 -14.84 -5.00
CA ASN A 21 12.02 -14.30 -6.05
C ASN A 21 13.28 -13.58 -5.55
N VAL A 22 13.54 -13.55 -4.23
CA VAL A 22 14.88 -13.28 -3.72
C VAL A 22 15.73 -14.51 -4.01
N SER A 23 16.22 -14.52 -5.25
CA SER A 23 17.27 -15.42 -5.69
C SER A 23 18.46 -15.17 -4.76
N THR A 24 18.59 -16.11 -3.83
CA THR A 24 19.73 -16.28 -2.94
C THR A 24 20.95 -16.38 -3.86
N THR A 25 21.66 -15.26 -3.99
CA THR A 25 23.02 -15.29 -4.53
C THR A 25 23.84 -16.11 -3.54
N PRO A 26 24.53 -17.17 -3.98
CA PRO A 26 25.17 -18.10 -3.06
C PRO A 26 26.21 -17.35 -2.23
N ALA A 27 26.02 -17.37 -0.91
CA ALA A 27 27.10 -17.20 0.03
C ALA A 27 28.10 -18.32 -0.27
N GLN A 28 29.17 -17.97 -0.98
CA GLN A 28 30.30 -18.84 -1.17
C GLN A 28 30.92 -19.06 0.20
N THR A 29 30.66 -20.24 0.76
CA THR A 29 31.57 -20.89 1.70
C THR A 29 32.86 -21.14 0.94
N ALA A 30 33.81 -20.20 1.03
CA ALA A 30 35.20 -20.51 0.78
C ALA A 30 35.78 -21.00 2.09
N GLU A 31 36.03 -22.31 2.13
CA GLU A 31 36.84 -22.99 3.13
C GLU A 31 38.12 -22.20 3.41
N ALA A 32 38.50 -22.14 4.69
CA ALA A 32 39.83 -21.78 5.09
C ALA A 32 40.78 -22.94 4.77
N PRO A 33 41.77 -22.79 3.86
CA PRO A 33 42.95 -23.63 3.88
C PRO A 33 43.91 -23.00 4.88
N THR A 34 44.14 -23.72 5.97
CA THR A 34 45.25 -23.50 6.88
C THR A 34 46.56 -23.65 6.09
N THR A 35 47.13 -22.55 5.62
CA THR A 35 48.49 -22.54 5.07
C THR A 35 49.33 -21.53 5.82
N ILE A 36 50.19 -22.08 6.68
CA ILE A 36 51.22 -21.40 7.45
C ILE A 36 52.31 -20.97 6.46
N HIS A 37 52.26 -19.73 5.97
CA HIS A 37 53.37 -19.07 5.28
C HIS A 37 53.60 -17.69 5.90
N PRO A 38 54.86 -17.22 5.98
CA PRO A 38 55.27 -16.14 6.88
C PRO A 38 54.71 -14.82 6.36
N VAL A 39 53.64 -14.32 6.98
CA VAL A 39 52.99 -13.08 6.56
C VAL A 39 53.71 -11.91 7.20
N THR A 40 54.43 -11.13 6.39
CA THR A 40 54.70 -9.73 6.68
C THR A 40 53.35 -9.06 6.92
N THR A 41 52.97 -8.91 8.18
CA THR A 41 51.62 -8.48 8.58
C THR A 41 51.49 -7.01 8.26
N LEU A 42 51.00 -6.70 7.06
CA LEU A 42 50.58 -5.36 6.70
C LEU A 42 49.45 -4.97 7.66
N THR A 43 49.53 -3.76 8.19
CA THR A 43 48.48 -3.23 9.05
C THR A 43 47.17 -3.15 8.27
N PRO A 44 45.99 -3.29 8.91
CA PRO A 44 44.69 -3.19 8.24
C PRO A 44 44.52 -1.90 7.42
N GLU A 45 45.15 -0.81 7.85
CA GLU A 45 45.21 0.46 7.12
C GLU A 45 45.95 0.33 5.80
N GLN A 46 47.13 -0.30 5.80
CA GLN A 46 47.94 -0.50 4.59
C GLN A 46 47.24 -1.41 3.58
N GLU A 47 46.52 -2.44 4.04
CA GLU A 47 45.81 -3.37 3.17
C GLU A 47 44.61 -2.76 2.43
N CYS A 48 43.87 -1.88 3.11
CA CYS A 48 42.77 -1.13 2.50
C CYS A 48 43.33 0.00 1.60
N ALA A 49 44.34 0.73 2.08
CA ALA A 49 44.94 1.83 1.32
C ALA A 49 45.64 1.37 0.02
N ALA A 50 46.14 0.14 -0.04
CA ALA A 50 46.70 -0.44 -1.26
C ALA A 50 45.66 -0.66 -2.38
N ARG A 51 44.35 -0.60 -2.07
CA ARG A 51 43.24 -0.91 -2.99
C ARG A 51 42.36 0.31 -3.28
N ASN A 52 42.99 1.49 -3.28
CA ASN A 52 42.35 2.78 -3.56
C ASN A 52 42.03 3.06 -5.04
N SER A 53 42.36 2.13 -5.93
CA SER A 53 42.16 2.22 -7.39
C SER A 53 40.70 2.37 -7.78
N SER A 54 39.81 1.56 -7.20
CA SER A 54 38.37 1.58 -7.48
C SER A 54 37.58 1.13 -6.26
N CYS A 55 36.30 1.49 -6.27
CA CYS A 55 35.35 1.09 -5.25
C CYS A 55 35.22 -0.44 -5.16
N GLU A 56 35.15 -1.12 -6.31
CA GLU A 56 35.06 -2.58 -6.38
C GLU A 56 36.32 -3.26 -5.83
N GLU A 57 37.51 -2.72 -6.08
CA GLU A 57 38.76 -3.28 -5.54
C GLU A 57 38.90 -3.09 -4.03
N CYS A 58 38.49 -1.93 -3.52
CA CYS A 58 38.45 -1.66 -2.09
C CYS A 58 37.51 -2.64 -1.36
N LEU A 59 36.33 -2.90 -1.93
CA LEU A 59 35.26 -3.66 -1.30
C LEU A 59 35.39 -5.19 -1.42
N LYS A 60 36.43 -5.69 -2.10
CA LYS A 60 36.80 -7.12 -2.07
C LYS A 60 37.05 -7.62 -0.65
N LEU A 61 37.47 -6.73 0.26
CA LEU A 61 37.61 -7.04 1.67
C LEU A 61 36.48 -6.40 2.47
N ALA A 62 35.67 -7.23 3.12
CA ALA A 62 34.57 -6.77 3.98
C ALA A 62 35.03 -5.92 5.18
N LYS A 63 36.32 -5.95 5.51
CA LYS A 63 36.92 -5.10 6.56
C LYS A 63 37.30 -3.69 6.09
N CYS A 64 37.15 -3.38 4.80
CA CYS A 64 37.43 -2.05 4.24
C CYS A 64 36.13 -1.30 3.92
N LEU A 65 36.20 0.03 3.97
CA LEU A 65 35.16 0.99 3.66
C LEU A 65 35.66 1.91 2.55
N TYR A 66 34.86 2.09 1.50
CA TYR A 66 35.15 3.04 0.43
C TYR A 66 34.33 4.32 0.60
N CYS A 67 34.97 5.48 0.57
CA CYS A 67 34.31 6.77 0.62
C CYS A 67 34.30 7.43 -0.76
N LYS A 68 33.12 7.53 -1.38
CA LYS A 68 32.97 8.12 -2.72
C LYS A 68 33.30 9.61 -2.75
N SER A 69 33.10 10.34 -1.64
CA SER A 69 33.38 11.79 -1.56
C SER A 69 34.85 12.11 -1.84
N ASN A 70 35.76 11.36 -1.21
CA ASN A 70 37.20 11.64 -1.25
C ASN A 70 37.99 10.58 -2.04
N GLY A 71 37.33 9.53 -2.52
CA GLY A 71 37.95 8.43 -3.27
C GLY A 71 38.88 7.56 -2.42
N GLN A 72 38.67 7.48 -1.12
CA GLN A 72 39.57 6.78 -0.19
C GLN A 72 38.97 5.48 0.37
N CYS A 73 39.82 4.46 0.46
CA CYS A 73 39.61 3.15 1.01
C CYS A 73 40.31 3.07 2.36
N THR A 74 39.53 2.94 3.42
CA THR A 74 40.00 2.95 4.82
C THR A 74 39.46 1.72 5.53
N PRO A 75 40.08 1.25 6.62
CA PRO A 75 39.51 0.15 7.40
C PRO A 75 38.16 0.57 7.99
N TYR A 76 37.18 -0.33 7.92
CA TYR A 76 35.87 -0.11 8.50
C TYR A 76 36.00 -0.01 10.04
N PRO A 77 35.45 1.03 10.69
CA PRO A 77 35.57 1.21 12.13
C PRO A 77 34.76 0.13 12.86
N VAL A 78 35.47 -0.90 13.34
CA VAL A 78 34.89 -1.97 14.14
C VAL A 78 34.38 -1.41 15.48
N GLY A 79 33.12 -1.70 15.82
CA GLY A 79 32.49 -1.24 17.06
C GLY A 79 31.30 -0.30 16.86
N LYS A 80 31.01 0.12 15.63
CA LYS A 80 29.76 0.80 15.27
C LYS A 80 29.10 0.09 14.10
N VAL A 81 27.78 -0.05 14.12
CA VAL A 81 26.99 -0.70 13.05
C VAL A 81 26.99 0.14 11.76
N LEU A 82 27.12 1.46 11.90
CA LEU A 82 27.27 2.39 10.78
C LEU A 82 28.53 3.22 10.97
N PRO A 83 29.27 3.50 9.88
CA PRO A 83 30.43 4.38 9.96
C PRO A 83 29.97 5.79 10.37
N PRO A 84 30.69 6.47 11.26
CA PRO A 84 30.37 7.83 11.65
C PRO A 84 30.59 8.78 10.47
N SER A 85 29.79 9.86 10.43
CA SER A 85 29.87 10.91 9.40
C SER A 85 31.23 11.62 9.34
N SER A 86 32.04 11.52 10.39
CA SER A 86 33.40 12.04 10.44
C SER A 86 34.38 11.33 9.50
N VAL A 87 34.16 10.04 9.23
CA VAL A 87 35.02 9.25 8.32
C VAL A 87 34.51 9.39 6.88
N CYS A 88 33.19 9.24 6.70
CA CYS A 88 32.53 9.48 5.42
C CYS A 88 31.05 9.75 5.66
N LYS A 89 30.44 10.63 4.84
CA LYS A 89 28.98 10.77 4.84
C LYS A 89 28.31 9.47 4.41
N LEU A 90 27.16 9.17 5.02
CA LEU A 90 26.51 7.87 4.89
C LEU A 90 25.99 7.58 3.47
N ASP A 91 25.64 8.62 2.71
CA ASP A 91 25.23 8.58 1.30
C ASP A 91 26.37 8.12 0.35
N HIS A 92 27.61 8.47 0.71
CA HIS A 92 28.81 8.24 -0.07
C HIS A 92 29.64 7.05 0.44
N ALA A 93 29.38 6.59 1.67
CA ALA A 93 30.01 5.43 2.26
C ALA A 93 29.51 4.13 1.59
N ARG A 94 30.45 3.31 1.11
CA ARG A 94 30.18 1.99 0.51
C ARG A 94 30.90 0.91 1.29
N TRP A 95 30.21 -0.20 1.52
CA TRP A 95 30.66 -1.33 2.33
C TRP A 95 30.10 -2.63 1.73
N GLY A 96 30.95 -3.63 1.54
CA GLY A 96 30.63 -4.90 0.88
C GLY A 96 30.38 -4.81 -0.62
N VAL A 97 29.54 -3.88 -1.08
CA VAL A 97 29.23 -3.67 -2.50
C VAL A 97 29.25 -2.19 -2.89
N CYS A 98 29.69 -1.90 -4.11
CA CYS A 98 29.88 -0.51 -4.54
C CYS A 98 28.57 0.20 -4.92
N TRP A 99 27.62 -0.54 -5.49
CA TRP A 99 26.43 0.05 -6.10
C TRP A 99 25.34 0.41 -5.08
N LEU A 100 25.32 -0.20 -3.90
CA LEU A 100 24.32 0.05 -2.86
C LEU A 100 24.65 1.28 -2.01
N ASN A 101 23.63 2.09 -1.72
CA ASN A 101 23.69 3.22 -0.81
C ASN A 101 23.00 2.84 0.51
N PHE A 102 23.74 2.82 1.62
CA PHE A 102 23.21 2.38 2.92
C PHE A 102 22.10 3.27 3.44
N GLU A 103 22.18 4.58 3.18
CA GLU A 103 21.13 5.52 3.56
C GLU A 103 19.81 5.16 2.85
N ALA A 104 19.88 4.97 1.52
CA ALA A 104 18.71 4.59 0.72
C ALA A 104 18.17 3.20 1.11
N LEU A 105 19.05 2.25 1.46
CA LEU A 105 18.67 0.90 1.88
C LEU A 105 17.94 0.91 3.24
N ILE A 106 18.41 1.70 4.19
CA ILE A 106 17.76 1.80 5.51
C ILE A 106 16.41 2.49 5.37
N ILE A 107 16.33 3.56 4.58
CA ILE A 107 15.06 4.24 4.30
C ILE A 107 14.07 3.28 3.64
N SER A 108 14.49 2.52 2.63
CA SER A 108 13.60 1.59 1.92
C SER A 108 13.08 0.50 2.85
N MET A 109 13.94 -0.09 3.69
CA MET A 109 13.52 -1.07 4.70
C MET A 109 12.57 -0.47 5.75
N GLY A 110 12.81 0.77 6.16
CA GLY A 110 11.92 1.50 7.06
C GLY A 110 10.53 1.72 6.44
N VAL A 111 10.46 2.11 5.17
CA VAL A 111 9.19 2.30 4.44
C VAL A 111 8.45 0.98 4.25
N ILE A 112 9.15 -0.08 3.83
CA ILE A 112 8.56 -1.42 3.66
C ILE A 112 8.01 -1.93 5.00
N GLY A 113 8.81 -1.87 6.06
CA GLY A 113 8.37 -2.25 7.41
C GLY A 113 7.19 -1.43 7.91
N GLY A 114 7.24 -0.11 7.70
CA GLY A 114 6.15 0.80 8.07
C GLY A 114 4.84 0.50 7.34
N LEU A 115 4.89 0.20 6.04
CA LEU A 115 3.73 -0.19 5.25
C LEU A 115 3.13 -1.52 5.74
N ILE A 116 3.98 -2.51 6.05
CA ILE A 116 3.53 -3.79 6.59
C ILE A 116 2.82 -3.58 7.93
N ILE A 117 3.41 -2.82 8.85
CA ILE A 117 2.81 -2.53 10.16
C ILE A 117 1.49 -1.77 10.00
N MET A 118 1.43 -0.77 9.12
CA MET A 118 0.22 -0.01 8.85
C MET A 118 -0.90 -0.91 8.31
N VAL A 119 -0.61 -1.75 7.31
CA VAL A 119 -1.59 -2.67 6.72
C VAL A 119 -2.10 -3.67 7.75
N VAL A 120 -1.22 -4.27 8.54
CA VAL A 120 -1.59 -5.22 9.60
C VAL A 120 -2.44 -4.54 10.66
N THR A 121 -2.04 -3.36 11.13
CA THR A 121 -2.78 -2.60 12.16
C THR A 121 -4.18 -2.24 11.67
N VAL A 122 -4.30 -1.71 10.46
CA VAL A 122 -5.61 -1.38 9.86
C VAL A 122 -6.43 -2.63 9.64
N CYS A 123 -5.84 -3.73 9.17
CA CYS A 123 -6.54 -5.00 8.99
C CYS A 123 -7.10 -5.52 10.32
N ILE A 124 -6.29 -5.56 11.38
CA ILE A 124 -6.71 -5.99 12.72
C ILE A 124 -7.82 -5.06 13.25
N CYS A 125 -7.64 -3.74 13.19
CA CYS A 125 -8.66 -2.80 13.65
C CYS A 125 -9.97 -2.91 12.85
N CYS A 126 -9.91 -3.07 11.53
CA CYS A 126 -11.10 -3.20 10.69
C CYS A 126 -11.80 -4.55 10.82
N CYS A 127 -11.06 -5.65 10.98
CA CYS A 127 -11.62 -7.00 11.14
C CYS A 127 -12.16 -7.24 12.55
N CYS A 128 -11.51 -6.71 13.59
CA CYS A 128 -11.90 -6.92 14.99
C CYS A 128 -12.86 -5.85 15.52
N CYS A 129 -12.70 -4.56 15.17
CA CYS A 129 -13.48 -3.47 15.78
C CYS A 129 -14.62 -2.94 14.89
N CYS A 130 -14.62 -3.19 13.57
CA CYS A 130 -15.67 -2.67 12.68
C CYS A 130 -16.83 -3.65 12.42
N LYS A 131 -16.81 -4.86 13.00
CA LYS A 131 -17.86 -5.88 12.78
C LYS A 131 -19.21 -5.48 13.40
N ASP A 132 -19.20 -4.83 14.56
CA ASP A 132 -20.42 -4.35 15.23
C ASP A 132 -20.98 -3.08 14.60
N ASN A 133 -20.08 -2.19 14.15
CA ASN A 133 -20.48 -0.96 13.48
C ASN A 133 -21.19 -1.22 12.15
N LYS A 134 -20.77 -2.23 11.36
CA LYS A 134 -21.44 -2.60 10.10
C LYS A 134 -22.89 -3.03 10.29
N LYS A 135 -23.17 -3.83 11.34
CA LYS A 135 -24.54 -4.22 11.68
C LYS A 135 -25.38 -3.00 12.09
N LYS A 136 -24.80 -2.08 12.86
CA LYS A 136 -25.44 -0.83 13.24
C LYS A 136 -25.77 0.03 12.01
N TYR A 137 -24.83 0.24 11.10
CA TYR A 137 -25.05 1.00 9.87
C TYR A 137 -26.11 0.36 8.97
N ALA A 138 -26.07 -0.97 8.78
CA ALA A 138 -27.08 -1.68 8.00
C ALA A 138 -28.49 -1.52 8.60
N LYS A 139 -28.61 -1.57 9.93
CA LYS A 139 -29.89 -1.38 10.63
C LYS A 139 -30.41 0.06 10.53
N GLU A 140 -29.53 1.07 10.56
CA GLU A 140 -29.91 2.47 10.38
C GLU A 140 -30.32 2.78 8.94
N ASP A 141 -29.68 2.16 7.95
CA ASP A 141 -30.03 2.28 6.53
C ASP A 141 -31.44 1.71 6.25
N GLU A 142 -31.75 0.53 6.81
CA GLU A 142 -33.10 -0.06 6.71
C GLU A 142 -34.18 0.86 7.31
N LYS A 143 -33.90 1.47 8.47
CA LYS A 143 -34.81 2.45 9.09
C LYS A 143 -35.01 3.68 8.21
N TRP A 144 -33.97 4.15 7.53
CA TRP A 144 -34.05 5.29 6.65
C TRP A 144 -34.93 5.01 5.43
N GLU A 145 -34.78 3.84 4.81
CA GLU A 145 -35.62 3.42 3.69
C GLU A 145 -37.08 3.25 4.09
N ARG A 146 -37.37 2.67 5.26
CA ARG A 146 -38.75 2.62 5.81
C ARG A 146 -39.36 4.02 5.94
N LYS A 147 -38.65 4.97 6.56
CA LYS A 147 -39.12 6.37 6.70
C LYS A 147 -39.30 7.07 5.36
N LYS A 148 -38.51 6.72 4.35
CA LYS A 148 -38.62 7.27 3.00
C LYS A 148 -39.84 6.70 2.28
N ALA A 149 -40.11 5.41 2.43
CA ALA A 149 -41.32 4.75 1.91
C ALA A 149 -42.58 5.37 2.51
N ASP A 150 -42.65 5.51 3.84
CA ASP A 150 -43.80 6.12 4.53
C ASP A 150 -44.06 7.56 4.06
N ARG A 151 -42.98 8.35 3.85
CA ARG A 151 -43.10 9.72 3.33
C ARG A 151 -43.62 9.74 1.90
N LYS A 152 -43.16 8.80 1.07
CA LYS A 152 -43.59 8.66 -0.32
C LYS A 152 -45.05 8.23 -0.41
N GLU A 153 -45.48 7.30 0.44
CA GLU A 153 -46.86 6.85 0.53
C GLU A 153 -47.79 7.99 0.92
N LYS A 154 -47.49 8.72 2.01
CA LYS A 154 -48.28 9.89 2.44
C LYS A 154 -48.29 11.03 1.41
N ALA A 155 -47.27 11.13 0.56
CA ALA A 155 -47.25 12.10 -0.53
C ALA A 155 -48.12 11.63 -1.70
N ASN A 156 -48.08 10.33 -2.03
CA ASN A 156 -48.91 9.72 -3.05
C ASN A 156 -50.40 9.76 -2.68
N GLU A 157 -50.75 9.50 -1.43
CA GLU A 157 -52.12 9.60 -0.92
C GLU A 157 -52.66 11.02 -1.07
N ARG A 158 -51.90 12.03 -0.62
CA ARG A 158 -52.25 13.46 -0.81
C ARG A 158 -52.39 13.83 -2.28
N LYS A 159 -51.60 13.22 -3.17
CA LYS A 159 -51.69 13.46 -4.63
C LYS A 159 -52.92 12.77 -5.22
N ALA A 160 -53.24 11.56 -4.77
CA ALA A 160 -54.43 10.81 -5.19
C ALA A 160 -55.71 11.52 -4.75
N GLU A 161 -55.77 12.01 -3.50
CA GLU A 161 -56.90 12.80 -3.00
C GLU A 161 -57.13 14.07 -3.83
N ARG A 162 -56.06 14.82 -4.13
CA ARG A 162 -56.16 16.01 -5.00
C ARG A 162 -56.66 15.66 -6.40
N ARG A 163 -56.18 14.55 -6.96
CA ARG A 163 -56.61 14.05 -8.29
C ARG A 163 -58.09 13.65 -8.27
N ALA A 164 -58.51 12.86 -7.29
CA ALA A 164 -59.90 12.46 -7.11
C ALA A 164 -60.85 13.66 -7.00
N LYS A 165 -60.50 14.66 -6.17
CA LYS A 165 -61.28 15.92 -6.08
C LYS A 165 -61.33 16.68 -7.40
N THR A 166 -60.20 16.75 -8.10
CA THR A 166 -60.12 17.42 -9.42
C THR A 166 -60.96 16.70 -10.46
N ASP A 167 -60.93 15.37 -10.45
CA ASP A 167 -61.64 14.52 -11.39
C ASP A 167 -63.15 14.51 -11.12
N GLU A 168 -63.57 14.57 -9.85
CA GLU A 168 -64.96 14.75 -9.44
C GLU A 168 -65.53 16.09 -9.94
N ILE A 169 -64.78 17.19 -9.80
CA ILE A 169 -65.15 18.50 -10.37
C ILE A 169 -65.26 18.38 -11.89
N ARG A 170 -64.28 17.77 -12.56
CA ARG A 170 -64.30 17.61 -14.01
C ARG A 170 -65.52 16.81 -14.48
N ARG A 171 -65.94 15.78 -13.74
CA ARG A 171 -67.18 15.00 -13.99
C ARG A 171 -68.43 15.85 -13.80
N LYS A 172 -68.52 16.63 -12.71
CA LYS A 172 -69.68 17.48 -12.41
C LYS A 172 -70.00 18.50 -13.52
N TYR A 173 -68.96 18.99 -14.21
CA TYR A 173 -69.10 19.96 -15.30
C TYR A 173 -69.04 19.33 -16.70
N GLY A 174 -69.18 18.00 -16.83
CA GLY A 174 -69.22 17.30 -18.12
C GLY A 174 -67.92 17.41 -18.94
N LEU A 175 -66.80 17.72 -18.29
CA LEU A 175 -65.49 17.93 -18.92
C LEU A 175 -64.66 16.64 -18.98
N MET A 176 -65.10 15.57 -18.30
CA MET A 176 -64.64 14.21 -18.60
C MET A 176 -65.39 13.75 -19.84
N LYS A 177 -64.66 13.33 -20.89
CA LYS A 177 -65.27 12.58 -21.98
C LYS A 177 -65.79 11.27 -21.38
N ASP A 178 -67.06 11.21 -21.01
CA ASP A 178 -67.79 9.97 -21.12
C ASP A 178 -67.70 9.58 -22.60
N ASP A 179 -67.39 8.31 -22.86
CA ASP A 179 -67.23 7.77 -24.22
C ASP A 179 -68.36 8.31 -25.11
N ASN A 180 -67.97 9.17 -26.06
CA ASN A 180 -68.86 10.06 -26.79
C ASN A 180 -69.90 9.22 -27.60
N PRO A 181 -71.20 9.21 -27.25
CA PRO A 181 -72.19 8.31 -27.86
C PRO A 181 -72.75 8.82 -29.20
N TYR A 182 -71.99 9.61 -29.94
CA TYR A 182 -72.36 10.04 -31.30
C TYR A 182 -71.20 9.76 -32.25
N GLU A 183 -71.17 8.52 -32.75
CA GLU A 183 -70.56 8.25 -34.05
C GLU A 183 -71.32 9.06 -35.10
N ARG A 184 -70.60 9.90 -35.83
CA ARG A 184 -71.13 10.69 -36.92
C ARG A 184 -71.49 9.74 -38.06
N PHE A 185 -72.77 9.50 -38.31
CA PHE A 185 -73.20 8.76 -39.48
C PHE A 185 -72.70 9.48 -40.74
N GLU A 186 -71.78 8.82 -41.45
CA GLU A 186 -71.38 9.21 -42.80
C GLU A 186 -72.54 8.81 -43.73
N ASN A 187 -73.27 9.80 -44.25
CA ASN A 187 -74.34 9.56 -45.21
C ASN A 187 -73.73 9.26 -46.59
N ALA A 188 -74.12 8.09 -47.13
CA ALA A 188 -73.98 7.71 -48.53
C ALA A 188 -75.06 8.37 -49.40
#